data_AF-A0A2P2KUH6-F1
#
_entry.id   AF-A0A2P2KUH6-F1
#
_cell.length_a   1.000
_cell.length_b   1.000
_cell.length_c   1.000
_cell.angle_alpha   90.00
_cell.angle_beta   90.00
_cell.angle_gamma   90.00
#
_symmetry.space_group_name_H-M   'P 1'
#
loop_
_entity.id
_entity.type
_entity.pdbx_description
1 polymer ?
#
loop_
_entity_poly.entity_id
_entity_poly.type
_entity_poly.pdbx_seq_one_letter_code
_entity_poly.pdbx_strand_id
1 'polypeptide(L)'
;MALLFGIGYAGIVFEESLAFNKSGVGLLMAVSLWVIRSIGAPSTDIAVSELSHASAEVSEIVFFLLGAMTIVEIVDAHQGFKLVTDNITTRKPRTLLWVVGFVTFFLSAILDNLTSTIVMVSLLRKLVPPSEYRKFVPKIIQFISLIKNLPKKFQKIRLDFALVPQARM
;
A
#
# COMPACT_ATOMS: atom_id res chain seq x y z
N MET A 1 -10.93 20.82 -17.94
CA MET A 1 -10.03 20.14 -16.98
C MET A 1 -10.76 19.69 -15.72
N ALA A 2 -11.25 20.60 -14.87
CA ALA A 2 -11.93 20.22 -13.61
C ALA A 2 -13.14 19.30 -13.80
N LEU A 3 -13.97 19.55 -14.82
CA LEU A 3 -15.15 18.73 -15.12
C LEU A 3 -14.77 17.32 -15.57
N LEU A 4 -13.73 17.19 -16.41
CA LEU A 4 -13.20 15.89 -16.84
C LEU A 4 -12.56 15.11 -15.69
N PHE A 5 -11.83 15.80 -14.81
CA PHE A 5 -11.32 15.22 -13.57
C PHE A 5 -12.46 14.73 -12.66
N GLY A 6 -13.51 15.54 -12.47
CA GLY A 6 -14.67 15.16 -11.66
C GLY A 6 -15.40 13.93 -12.20
N ILE A 7 -15.62 13.85 -13.52
CA ILE A 7 -16.24 12.68 -14.17
C ILE A 7 -15.35 11.44 -14.04
N GLY A 8 -14.05 11.56 -14.35
CA GLY A 8 -13.12 10.44 -14.25
C GLY A 8 -13.01 9.91 -12.81
N TYR A 9 -12.94 10.81 -11.84
CA TYR A 9 -12.92 10.46 -10.42
C TYR A 9 -14.23 9.79 -9.97
N ALA A 10 -15.38 10.33 -10.40
CA ALA A 10 -16.66 9.67 -10.17
C ALA A 10 -16.69 8.26 -10.78
N GLY A 11 -16.13 8.08 -11.98
CA GLY A 11 -15.98 6.77 -12.62
C GLY A 11 -15.16 5.77 -11.79
N ILE A 12 -14.09 6.22 -11.13
CA ILE A 12 -13.30 5.39 -10.21
C ILE A 12 -14.12 5.00 -8.97
N VAL A 13 -14.89 5.94 -8.41
CA VAL A 13 -15.72 5.69 -7.22
C VAL A 13 -16.88 4.73 -7.52
N PHE A 14 -17.53 4.89 -8.67
CA PHE A 14 -18.69 4.08 -9.07
C PHE A 14 -18.35 2.78 -9.80
N GLU A 15 -17.07 2.46 -9.92
CA GLU A 15 -16.60 1.29 -10.65
C GLU A 15 -17.25 -0.02 -10.19
N GLU A 16 -17.46 -0.20 -8.88
CA GLU A 16 -18.08 -1.41 -8.32
C GLU A 16 -19.52 -1.60 -8.83
N SER A 17 -20.18 -0.51 -9.25
CA SER A 17 -21.51 -0.54 -9.88
C SER A 17 -21.48 -0.64 -11.42
N LEU A 18 -20.33 -0.35 -12.05
CA LEU A 18 -20.18 -0.21 -13.51
C LEU A 18 -19.34 -1.32 -14.17
N ALA A 19 -18.76 -2.24 -13.38
CA ALA A 19 -17.93 -3.37 -13.84
C ALA A 19 -16.71 -2.97 -14.69
N PHE A 20 -16.24 -1.73 -14.59
CA PHE A 20 -14.98 -1.29 -15.18
C PHE A 20 -13.78 -1.68 -14.29
N ASN A 21 -12.56 -1.52 -14.80
CA ASN A 21 -11.33 -1.67 -14.00
C ASN A 21 -10.86 -0.27 -13.56
N LYS A 22 -10.61 -0.05 -12.25
CA LYS A 22 -10.14 1.25 -11.70
C LYS A 22 -8.94 1.79 -12.44
N SER A 23 -7.99 0.91 -12.74
CA SER A 23 -6.77 1.26 -13.47
C SER A 23 -7.08 1.73 -14.89
N GLY A 24 -8.06 1.11 -15.56
CA GLY A 24 -8.50 1.51 -16.90
C GLY A 24 -9.16 2.89 -16.93
N VAL A 25 -10.08 3.16 -15.99
CA VAL A 25 -10.75 4.47 -15.85
C VAL A 25 -9.74 5.55 -15.48
N GLY A 26 -8.83 5.25 -14.54
CA GLY A 26 -7.75 6.16 -14.15
C GLY A 26 -6.80 6.48 -15.30
N LEU A 27 -6.42 5.49 -16.10
CA LEU A 27 -5.55 5.69 -17.27
C LEU A 27 -6.23 6.55 -18.33
N LEU A 28 -7.50 6.30 -18.65
CA LEU A 28 -8.26 7.12 -19.59
C LEU A 28 -8.39 8.56 -19.13
N MET A 29 -8.67 8.78 -17.84
CA MET A 29 -8.71 10.12 -17.25
C MET A 29 -7.34 10.81 -17.38
N ALA A 30 -6.25 10.13 -17.03
CA ALA A 30 -4.90 10.67 -17.11
C ALA A 30 -4.51 11.06 -18.54
N VAL A 31 -4.70 10.16 -19.52
CA VAL A 31 -4.42 10.43 -20.94
C VAL A 31 -5.25 11.61 -21.43
N SER A 32 -6.55 11.66 -21.10
CA SER A 32 -7.45 12.74 -21.54
C SER A 32 -7.03 14.10 -20.96
N LEU A 33 -6.63 14.15 -19.69
CA LEU A 33 -6.10 15.37 -19.06
C LEU A 33 -4.81 15.81 -19.75
N TRP A 34 -3.88 14.90 -20.00
CA TRP A 34 -2.63 15.22 -20.69
C TRP A 34 -2.83 15.71 -22.12
N VAL A 35 -3.77 15.12 -22.87
CA VAL A 35 -4.13 15.60 -24.22
C VAL A 35 -4.63 17.04 -24.17
N ILE A 36 -5.56 17.36 -23.26
CA ILE A 36 -6.07 18.73 -23.12
C ILE A 36 -4.96 19.69 -22.70
N ARG A 37 -4.07 19.27 -21.78
CA ARG A 37 -2.95 20.10 -21.29
C ARG A 37 -1.92 20.39 -22.38
N SER A 38 -1.64 19.42 -23.24
CA SER A 38 -0.69 19.53 -24.35
C SER A 38 -1.19 20.45 -25.45
N ILE A 39 -2.50 20.43 -25.76
CA ILE A 39 -3.11 21.35 -26.74
C ILE A 39 -3.03 22.80 -26.24
N GLY A 40 -3.21 23.03 -24.94
CA GLY A 40 -3.14 24.35 -24.33
C GLY A 40 -1.72 24.83 -24.00
N ALA A 41 -0.68 24.10 -24.37
CA ALA A 41 0.69 24.46 -24.05
C ALA A 41 1.23 25.57 -24.98
N PRO A 42 2.05 26.52 -24.46
CA PRO A 42 2.61 27.60 -25.28
C PRO A 42 3.55 27.12 -26.40
N SER A 43 4.18 25.96 -26.22
CA SER A 43 5.01 25.30 -27.21
C SER A 43 5.02 23.79 -26.99
N THR A 44 5.36 23.04 -28.03
CA THR A 44 5.55 21.59 -27.97
C THR A 44 6.65 21.21 -26.98
N ASP A 45 7.73 21.99 -26.89
CA ASP A 45 8.86 21.69 -25.99
C ASP A 45 8.44 21.76 -24.52
N ILE A 46 7.62 22.76 -24.16
CA ILE A 46 7.09 22.88 -22.79
C ILE A 46 6.14 21.71 -22.48
N ALA A 47 5.27 21.35 -23.42
CA ALA A 47 4.34 20.23 -23.25
C ALA A 47 5.09 18.90 -23.01
N VAL A 48 6.12 18.63 -23.81
CA VAL A 48 6.94 17.43 -23.69
C VAL A 48 7.74 17.42 -22.39
N SER A 49 8.33 18.56 -22.01
CA SER A 49 9.10 18.69 -20.77
C SER A 49 8.23 18.39 -19.54
N GLU A 50 7.04 19.00 -19.43
CA GLU A 50 6.16 18.76 -18.27
C GLU A 50 5.61 17.33 -18.24
N LEU A 51 5.22 16.79 -19.40
CA LEU A 51 4.78 15.40 -19.49
C LEU A 51 5.89 14.42 -19.10
N SER A 52 7.13 14.69 -19.53
CA SER A 52 8.29 13.85 -19.20
C SER A 52 8.59 13.89 -17.69
N HIS A 53 8.56 15.08 -17.08
CA HIS A 53 8.77 15.24 -15.65
C HIS A 53 7.71 14.48 -14.83
N ALA A 54 6.43 14.68 -15.16
CA ALA A 54 5.34 14.00 -14.46
C ALA A 54 5.36 12.47 -14.69
N SER A 55 5.70 12.03 -15.91
CA SER A 55 5.82 10.60 -16.21
C SER A 55 6.99 9.96 -15.46
N ALA A 56 8.08 10.69 -15.25
CA ALA A 56 9.22 10.22 -14.47
C ALA A 56 8.84 10.01 -12.99
N GLU A 57 8.17 10.99 -12.37
CA GLU A 57 7.68 10.86 -10.98
C GLU A 57 6.70 9.69 -10.82
N VAL A 58 5.74 9.54 -11.74
CA VAL A 58 4.80 8.42 -11.70
C VAL A 58 5.52 7.09 -11.91
N SER A 59 6.48 7.02 -12.83
CA SER A 59 7.25 5.80 -13.08
C SER A 59 8.07 5.39 -11.86
N GLU A 60 8.71 6.33 -11.15
CA GLU A 60 9.42 6.05 -9.90
C GLU A 60 8.51 5.36 -8.88
N ILE A 61 7.31 5.89 -8.67
CA ILE A 61 6.31 5.31 -7.77
C ILE A 61 5.87 3.93 -8.25
N VAL A 62 5.58 3.78 -9.55
CA VAL A 62 5.16 2.49 -10.14
C VAL A 62 6.24 1.44 -10.00
N PHE A 63 7.50 1.74 -10.30
CA PHE A 63 8.62 0.80 -10.15
C PHE A 63 8.84 0.42 -8.69
N PHE A 64 8.75 1.39 -7.77
CA PHE A 64 8.82 1.14 -6.34
C PHE A 64 7.71 0.18 -5.88
N LEU A 65 6.45 0.47 -6.25
CA LEU A 65 5.29 -0.35 -5.88
C LEU A 65 5.33 -1.72 -6.53
N LEU A 66 5.75 -1.83 -7.79
CA LEU A 66 5.87 -3.09 -8.50
C LEU A 66 6.91 -3.99 -7.84
N GLY A 67 8.07 -3.44 -7.47
CA GLY A 67 9.09 -4.16 -6.71
C GLY A 67 8.59 -4.60 -5.34
N ALA A 68 7.97 -3.69 -4.57
CA ALA A 68 7.43 -4.00 -3.25
C ALA A 68 6.31 -5.07 -3.29
N MET A 69 5.37 -4.93 -4.23
CA MET A 69 4.27 -5.87 -4.44
C MET A 69 4.79 -7.24 -4.86
N THR A 70 5.77 -7.28 -5.77
CA THR A 70 6.39 -8.52 -6.25
C THR A 70 7.12 -9.25 -5.14
N ILE A 71 7.90 -8.55 -4.31
CA ILE A 71 8.58 -9.16 -3.15
C ILE A 71 7.54 -9.76 -2.20
N VAL A 72 6.45 -9.05 -1.91
CA VAL A 72 5.38 -9.58 -1.06
C VAL A 72 4.72 -10.82 -1.66
N GLU A 73 4.45 -10.81 -2.95
CA GLU A 73 3.86 -11.95 -3.65
C GLU A 73 4.78 -13.17 -3.65
N ILE A 74 6.08 -12.98 -3.89
CA ILE A 74 7.09 -14.04 -3.81
C ILE A 74 7.17 -14.62 -2.39
N VAL A 75 7.19 -13.76 -1.36
CA VAL A 75 7.23 -14.20 0.04
C VAL A 75 5.96 -14.99 0.41
N ASP A 76 4.77 -14.55 -0.04
CA ASP A 76 3.54 -15.29 0.23
C ASP A 76 3.49 -16.64 -0.53
N ALA A 77 3.92 -16.66 -1.79
CA ALA A 77 3.98 -17.86 -2.63
C ALA A 77 4.89 -18.94 -2.03
N HIS A 78 6.02 -18.55 -1.42
CA HIS A 78 6.94 -19.46 -0.75
C HIS A 78 6.56 -19.74 0.71
N GLN A 79 5.36 -19.36 1.15
CA GLN A 79 4.92 -19.50 2.53
C GLN A 79 5.90 -18.86 3.53
N GLY A 80 6.61 -17.80 3.16
CA GLY A 80 7.51 -17.08 4.06
C GLY A 80 6.79 -16.56 5.30
N PHE A 81 5.51 -16.23 5.16
CA PHE A 81 4.63 -15.87 6.29
C PHE A 81 4.25 -17.06 7.18
N LYS A 82 4.35 -18.31 6.72
CA LYS A 82 4.17 -19.49 7.60
C LYS A 82 5.26 -19.62 8.64
N LEU A 83 6.52 -19.31 8.31
CA LEU A 83 7.60 -19.30 9.31
C LEU A 83 7.28 -18.34 10.46
N VAL A 84 6.61 -17.22 10.14
CA VAL A 84 6.14 -16.28 11.16
C VAL A 84 4.94 -16.86 11.91
N THR A 85 3.91 -17.38 11.23
CA THR A 85 2.69 -17.87 11.89
C THR A 85 2.84 -19.19 12.65
N ASP A 86 3.70 -20.10 12.22
CA ASP A 86 3.90 -21.41 12.85
C ASP A 86 4.65 -21.27 14.18
N ASN A 87 5.44 -20.20 14.34
CA ASN A 87 6.03 -19.80 15.62
C ASN A 87 5.02 -19.09 16.55
N ILE A 88 3.81 -18.77 16.08
CA ILE A 88 2.74 -18.17 16.89
C ILE A 88 1.81 -19.28 17.38
N THR A 89 2.14 -19.88 18.53
CA THR A 89 1.38 -20.99 19.12
C THR A 89 0.15 -20.55 19.92
N THR A 90 -0.03 -19.25 20.15
CA THR A 90 -1.09 -18.71 21.02
C THR A 90 -2.45 -18.64 20.31
N ARG A 91 -3.48 -19.22 20.93
CA ARG A 91 -4.88 -19.13 20.47
C ARG A 91 -5.67 -18.02 21.16
N LYS A 92 -5.05 -17.28 22.10
CA LYS A 92 -5.72 -16.20 22.82
C LYS A 92 -5.81 -14.96 21.91
N PRO A 93 -7.01 -14.45 21.59
CA PRO A 93 -7.16 -13.37 20.62
C PRO A 93 -6.40 -12.09 20.97
N ARG A 94 -6.29 -11.76 22.27
CA ARG A 94 -5.50 -10.61 22.76
C ARG A 94 -4.00 -10.78 22.53
N THR A 95 -3.45 -11.97 22.81
CA THR A 95 -2.02 -12.25 22.63
C THR A 95 -1.66 -12.31 21.15
N LEU A 96 -2.53 -12.92 20.35
CA LEU A 96 -2.39 -12.97 18.89
C LEU A 96 -2.33 -11.56 18.29
N LEU A 97 -3.23 -10.68 18.72
CA LEU A 97 -3.26 -9.27 18.33
C LEU A 97 -1.97 -8.52 18.64
N TRP A 98 -1.40 -8.74 19.82
CA TRP A 98 -0.12 -8.14 20.21
C TRP A 98 1.05 -8.64 19.37
N VAL A 99 1.11 -9.94 19.09
CA VAL A 99 2.16 -10.52 18.26
C VAL A 99 2.06 -10.03 16.82
N VAL A 100 0.86 -10.06 16.22
CA VAL A 100 0.63 -9.53 14.87
C VAL A 100 0.92 -8.03 14.81
N GLY A 101 0.52 -7.26 15.83
CA GLY A 101 0.84 -5.84 15.94
C GLY A 101 2.33 -5.55 15.99
N PHE A 102 3.06 -6.34 16.78
CA PHE A 102 4.52 -6.22 16.88
C PHE A 102 5.19 -6.53 15.53
N VAL A 103 4.82 -7.63 14.88
CA VAL A 103 5.31 -7.96 13.52
C VAL A 103 4.97 -6.84 12.53
N THR A 104 3.74 -6.32 12.57
CA THR A 104 3.29 -5.20 11.73
C THR A 104 4.12 -3.94 11.92
N PHE A 105 4.47 -3.64 13.16
CA PHE A 105 5.26 -2.47 13.54
C PHE A 105 6.66 -2.50 12.95
N PHE A 106 7.32 -3.66 12.88
CA PHE A 106 8.62 -3.78 12.20
C PHE A 106 8.46 -3.86 10.69
N LEU A 107 7.45 -4.59 10.19
CA LEU A 107 7.27 -4.79 8.76
C LEU A 107 6.92 -3.49 8.03
N SER A 108 6.13 -2.58 8.63
CA SER A 108 5.88 -1.27 8.01
C SER A 108 7.05 -0.28 8.09
N ALA A 109 8.19 -0.67 8.67
CA ALA A 109 9.43 0.11 8.59
C ALA A 109 10.14 -0.11 7.25
N ILE A 110 9.93 -1.31 6.69
CA ILE A 110 10.52 -1.80 5.45
C ILE A 110 9.51 -1.65 4.31
N LEU A 111 8.22 -1.84 4.60
CA LEU A 111 7.12 -1.77 3.65
C LEU A 111 6.40 -0.43 3.69
N ASP A 112 5.89 -0.04 2.52
CA ASP A 112 5.07 1.16 2.38
C ASP A 112 3.62 0.97 2.87
N ASN A 113 2.83 2.05 2.76
CA ASN A 113 1.50 2.10 3.36
C ASN A 113 0.46 1.18 2.70
N LEU A 114 0.56 0.85 1.41
CA LEU A 114 -0.33 -0.13 0.79
C LEU A 114 0.15 -1.56 1.07
N THR A 115 1.45 -1.79 0.93
CA THR A 115 2.06 -3.12 1.02
C THR A 115 1.96 -3.70 2.43
N SER A 116 2.21 -2.88 3.46
CA SER A 116 2.01 -3.33 4.85
C SER A 116 0.55 -3.70 5.15
N THR A 117 -0.41 -3.02 4.53
CA THR A 117 -1.84 -3.31 4.75
C THR A 117 -2.22 -4.66 4.12
N ILE A 118 -1.73 -4.94 2.90
CA ILE A 118 -1.97 -6.21 2.20
C ILE A 118 -1.38 -7.39 2.97
N VAL A 119 -0.12 -7.29 3.42
CA VAL A 119 0.51 -8.36 4.21
C VAL A 119 -0.25 -8.63 5.49
N MET A 120 -0.69 -7.59 6.21
CA MET A 120 -1.47 -7.81 7.42
C MET A 120 -2.84 -8.40 7.16
N VAL A 121 -3.50 -8.03 6.06
CA VAL A 121 -4.74 -8.71 5.65
C VAL A 121 -4.48 -10.19 5.35
N SER A 122 -3.41 -10.55 4.63
CA SER A 122 -3.06 -11.95 4.36
C SER A 122 -2.76 -12.76 5.64
N LEU A 123 -1.98 -12.18 6.57
CA LEU A 123 -1.68 -12.79 7.87
C LEU A 123 -2.95 -12.96 8.71
N LEU A 124 -3.81 -11.95 8.75
CA LEU A 124 -5.09 -12.03 9.45
C LEU A 124 -5.96 -13.14 8.87
N ARG A 125 -5.95 -13.29 7.55
CA ARG A 125 -6.76 -14.32 6.91
C ARG A 125 -6.34 -15.74 7.28
N LYS A 126 -5.05 -15.94 7.55
CA LYS A 126 -4.44 -17.21 7.98
C LYS A 126 -4.59 -17.46 9.48
N LEU A 127 -4.68 -16.41 10.29
CA LEU A 127 -4.69 -16.50 11.75
C LEU A 127 -6.09 -16.47 12.39
N VAL A 128 -7.09 -15.89 11.72
CA VAL A 128 -8.47 -15.77 12.24
C VAL A 128 -9.37 -16.85 11.62
N PRO A 129 -10.10 -17.65 12.41
CA PRO A 129 -11.08 -18.60 11.89
C PRO A 129 -12.24 -17.91 11.13
N PRO A 130 -12.76 -18.48 10.03
CA PRO A 130 -13.81 -17.88 9.20
C PRO A 130 -15.06 -17.44 9.96
N SER A 131 -15.42 -18.14 11.05
CA SER A 131 -16.58 -17.86 11.90
C SER A 131 -16.45 -16.58 12.74
N GLU A 132 -15.23 -16.08 12.98
CA GLU A 132 -14.95 -14.93 13.84
C GLU A 132 -14.47 -13.67 13.09
N TYR A 133 -14.22 -13.80 11.79
CA TYR A 133 -13.75 -12.71 10.91
C TYR A 133 -14.52 -11.41 11.10
N ARG A 134 -15.86 -11.49 11.11
CA ARG A 134 -16.74 -10.32 11.14
C ARG A 134 -16.61 -9.48 12.42
N LYS A 135 -16.17 -10.09 13.53
CA LYS A 135 -15.98 -9.40 14.83
C LYS A 135 -14.56 -8.91 15.06
N PHE A 136 -13.56 -9.60 14.51
CA PHE A 136 -12.15 -9.30 14.76
C PHE A 136 -11.53 -8.41 13.70
N VAL A 137 -11.81 -8.63 12.41
CA VAL A 137 -11.19 -7.89 11.30
C VAL A 137 -11.27 -6.36 11.47
N PRO A 138 -12.41 -5.75 11.85
CA PRO A 138 -12.47 -4.29 12.02
C PRO A 138 -11.54 -3.78 13.12
N LYS A 139 -11.45 -4.50 14.25
CA LYS A 139 -10.63 -4.11 15.41
C LYS A 139 -9.14 -4.20 15.10
N ILE A 140 -8.76 -5.19 14.31
CA ILE A 140 -7.36 -5.39 13.93
C ILE A 140 -6.95 -4.38 12.86
N ILE A 141 -7.80 -4.11 11.87
CA ILE A 141 -7.56 -3.04 10.88
C ILE A 141 -7.41 -1.68 11.59
N GLN A 142 -8.28 -1.38 12.55
CA GLN A 142 -8.19 -0.16 13.34
C GLN A 142 -6.88 -0.08 14.16
N PHE A 143 -6.44 -1.20 14.73
CA PHE A 143 -5.18 -1.30 15.46
C PHE A 143 -3.96 -1.11 14.54
N ILE A 144 -3.96 -1.70 13.34
CA ILE A 144 -2.92 -1.51 12.32
C ILE A 144 -2.85 -0.05 11.88
N SER A 145 -4.01 0.58 11.67
CA SER A 145 -4.10 2.01 11.33
C SER A 145 -3.53 2.90 12.44
N LEU A 146 -3.80 2.56 13.70
CA LEU A 146 -3.25 3.26 14.88
C LEU A 146 -1.71 3.15 14.96
N ILE A 147 -1.15 1.98 14.63
CA ILE A 147 0.29 1.74 14.58
C ILE A 147 0.96 2.57 13.48
N LYS A 148 0.32 2.74 12.31
CA LYS A 148 0.86 3.59 11.24
C LYS A 148 0.86 5.08 11.59
N ASN A 149 -0.13 5.53 12.36
CA ASN A 149 -0.24 6.92 12.82
C ASN A 149 0.47 7.21 14.15
N LEU A 150 1.41 6.36 14.58
CA LEU A 150 2.14 6.57 15.83
C LEU A 150 2.98 7.87 15.77
N PRO A 151 3.00 8.69 16.84
CA PRO A 151 3.75 9.95 16.85
C PRO A 151 5.24 9.76 16.53
N LYS A 152 5.83 10.71 15.79
CA LYS A 152 7.18 10.64 15.18
C LYS A 152 8.30 10.19 16.13
N LYS A 153 8.18 10.43 17.44
CA LYS A 153 9.15 9.96 18.46
C LYS A 153 9.31 8.44 18.49
N PHE A 154 8.23 7.69 18.25
CA PHE A 154 8.27 6.22 18.21
C PHE A 154 8.67 5.71 16.83
N GLN A 155 8.45 6.50 15.77
CA GLN A 155 9.00 6.22 14.44
C GLN A 155 10.53 6.40 14.40
N LYS A 156 11.10 7.27 15.25
CA LYS A 156 12.56 7.42 15.36
C LYS A 156 13.24 6.15 15.91
N ILE A 157 12.69 5.57 16.97
CA ILE A 157 13.13 4.27 17.54
C ILE A 157 13.13 3.17 16.46
N ARG A 158 12.16 3.23 15.55
CA ARG A 158 12.02 2.28 14.44
C ARG A 158 13.14 2.40 13.40
N LEU A 159 13.51 3.62 13.01
CA LEU A 159 14.65 3.85 12.10
C LEU A 159 15.97 3.49 12.76
N ASP A 160 16.13 3.83 14.05
CA ASP A 160 17.35 3.56 14.79
C ASP A 160 17.63 2.03 14.83
N PHE A 161 16.62 1.20 15.13
CA PHE A 161 16.78 -0.26 15.11
C PHE A 161 16.98 -0.87 13.71
N ALA A 162 16.40 -0.28 12.66
CA ALA A 162 16.57 -0.77 11.28
C ALA A 162 17.96 -0.47 10.70
N LEU A 163 18.63 0.58 11.20
CA LEU A 163 19.95 1.03 10.74
C LEU A 163 21.11 0.52 11.62
N VAL A 164 20.83 -0.06 12.80
CA VAL A 164 21.84 -0.61 13.73
C VAL A 164 22.74 -1.72 13.12
N PRO A 165 22.30 -2.59 12.18
CA PRO A 165 23.21 -3.60 11.61
C PRO A 165 24.22 -3.03 10.60
N GLN A 166 24.01 -1.83 10.06
CA GLN A 166 24.83 -1.26 8.97
C GLN A 166 26.02 -0.42 9.48
N ALA A 167 26.08 -0.11 10.77
CA ALA A 167 27.11 0.74 11.37
C ALA A 167 28.24 -0.05 12.07
N ARG A 168 28.31 -1.36 11.84
CA ARG A 168 29.29 -2.26 12.51
C ARG A 168 30.05 -3.18 11.56
N MET A 169 30.21 -2.77 10.30
CA MET A 169 31.18 -3.33 9.35
C MET A 169 31.87 -2.20 8.59
#